data_AF-A0A6I2MAL7-F1
#
_entry.id   AF-A0A6I2MAL7-F1
#
_cell.length_a   1.000
_cell.length_b   1.000
_cell.length_c   1.000
_cell.angle_alpha   90.00
_cell.angle_beta   90.00
_cell.angle_gamma   90.00
#
_symmetry.space_group_name_H-M   'P 1'
#
loop_
_entity.id
_entity.type
_entity.pdbx_description
1 polymer ?
#
loop_
_entity_poly.entity_id
_entity_poly.type
_entity_poly.pdbx_seq_one_letter_code
_entity_poly.pdbx_strand_id
1 'polypeptide(L)' 'MTTTEGMEMKYTVVNNEDIEKYLHPNLQRELNRLLGYVSGNKEAFEGKKVENTYLVINTDEPYVNEITEIMKKNGHWG' A
#
# COMPACT_ATOMS: atom_id res chain seq x y z
N MET A 1 13.83 -16.23 2.66
CA MET A 1 12.70 -16.36 1.73
C MET A 1 11.44 -16.30 2.56
N THR A 2 10.74 -15.17 2.54
CA THR A 2 9.44 -14.98 3.20
C THR A 2 8.36 -15.43 2.22
N THR A 3 7.65 -16.51 2.55
CA THR A 3 6.65 -17.13 1.67
C THR A 3 5.33 -16.36 1.81
N THR A 4 4.90 -15.67 0.76
CA THR A 4 3.62 -14.93 0.68
C THR A 4 2.46 -15.80 0.17
N GLU A 5 2.63 -17.12 0.16
CA GLU A 5 1.60 -18.07 -0.27
C GLU A 5 0.37 -18.00 0.65
N GLY A 6 -0.79 -17.72 0.06
CA GLY A 6 -2.09 -17.65 0.75
C GLY A 6 -2.65 -16.23 0.97
N MET A 7 -1.86 -15.18 0.75
CA MET A 7 -2.36 -13.80 0.90
C MET A 7 -3.21 -13.35 -0.29
N GLU A 8 -4.41 -12.85 0.01
CA GLU A 8 -5.30 -12.22 -0.96
C GLU A 8 -4.79 -10.80 -1.29
N MET A 9 -4.78 -10.43 -2.58
CA MET A 9 -4.27 -9.12 -3.01
C MET A 9 -5.30 -8.02 -2.74
N LYS A 10 -5.32 -7.50 -1.51
CA LYS A 10 -6.26 -6.46 -1.07
C LYS A 10 -5.82 -5.04 -1.39
N TYR A 11 -4.51 -4.80 -1.47
CA TYR A 11 -3.93 -3.47 -1.68
C TYR A 11 -2.82 -3.54 -2.72
N THR A 12 -2.64 -2.46 -3.46
CA THR A 12 -1.47 -2.24 -4.32
C THR A 12 -0.60 -1.17 -3.67
N VAL A 13 0.67 -1.50 -3.44
CA VAL A 13 1.68 -0.57 -2.92
C VAL A 13 2.72 -0.36 -4.01
N VAL A 14 3.02 0.90 -4.32
CA VAL A 14 4.04 1.26 -5.30
C VAL A 14 4.95 2.31 -4.67
N ASN A 15 6.26 2.16 -4.84
CA ASN A 15 7.22 3.18 -4.40
C ASN A 15 7.07 4.44 -5.27
N ASN A 16 6.96 5.60 -4.63
CA ASN A 16 6.89 6.87 -5.35
C ASN A 16 8.16 7.15 -6.17
N GLU A 17 9.34 6.75 -5.68
CA GLU A 17 10.59 6.91 -6.44
C GLU A 17 10.59 6.09 -7.73
N ASP A 18 9.99 4.90 -7.72
CA ASP A 18 9.86 4.08 -8.92
C ASP A 18 8.90 4.70 -9.93
N ILE A 19 7.80 5.30 -9.44
CA ILE A 19 6.87 6.06 -10.28
C ILE A 19 7.60 7.23 -10.94
N GLU A 20 8.35 8.01 -10.16
CA GLU A 20 9.09 9.16 -10.66
C GLU A 20 10.18 8.77 -11.67
N LYS A 21 10.89 7.68 -11.40
CA LYS A 21 12.06 7.24 -12.19
C LYS A 21 11.70 6.46 -13.44
N TYR A 22 10.66 5.63 -13.40
CA TYR A 22 10.38 4.65 -14.45
C TYR A 22 9.07 4.92 -15.21
N LEU A 23 8.17 5.76 -14.70
CA LEU A 23 6.91 6.06 -15.39
C LEU A 23 7.04 7.33 -16.23
N HIS A 24 6.54 7.30 -17.47
CA HIS A 24 6.51 8.49 -18.33
C HIS A 24 5.66 9.61 -17.70
N PRO A 25 6.05 10.90 -17.77
CA PRO A 25 5.33 11.99 -17.09
C PRO A 25 3.82 12.10 -17.38
N ASN A 26 3.39 11.73 -18.60
CA ASN A 26 1.96 11.67 -18.93
C ASN A 26 1.21 10.62 -18.11
N LEU A 27 1.83 9.45 -17.91
CA LEU A 27 1.25 8.36 -17.14
C LEU A 27 1.30 8.66 -15.64
N GLN A 28 2.31 9.39 -15.15
CA GLN A 28 2.32 9.88 -13.75
C GLN A 28 1.13 10.81 -13.47
N ARG A 29 0.82 11.72 -14.40
CA ARG A 29 -0.36 12.60 -14.29
C ARG A 29 -1.66 11.82 -14.37
N GLU A 30 -1.73 10.82 -15.24
CA GLU A 30 -2.90 9.95 -15.35
C GLU A 30 -3.12 9.13 -14.07
N LEU A 31 -2.06 8.56 -13.49
CA LEU A 31 -2.12 7.83 -12.22
C LEU A 31 -2.67 8.72 -11.11
N ASN A 32 -2.14 9.93 -10.95
CA ASN A 32 -2.64 10.91 -9.97
C ASN A 32 -4.12 11.23 -10.18
N ARG A 33 -4.54 11.41 -11.44
CA ARG A 33 -5.95 11.65 -11.79
C ARG A 33 -6.85 10.47 -11.40
N LEU A 34 -6.43 9.24 -11.70
CA LEU A 34 -7.19 8.03 -11.37
C LEU A 34 -7.32 7.85 -9.85
N LEU A 35 -6.24 8.04 -9.10
CA LEU A 35 -6.27 8.00 -7.64
C LEU A 35 -7.22 9.07 -7.06
N GLY A 36 -7.20 10.28 -7.63
CA GLY A 36 -8.13 11.35 -7.25
C GLY A 36 -9.60 10.99 -7.46
N TYR A 37 -9.94 10.34 -8.59
CA TYR A 37 -11.30 9.86 -8.85
C TYR A 37 -11.77 8.83 -7.82
N VAL A 38 -10.92 7.88 -7.46
CA VAL A 38 -11.24 6.85 -6.47
C VAL A 38 -11.53 7.50 -5.11
N SER A 39 -10.63 8.38 -4.65
CA SER A 39 -10.79 9.07 -3.37
C SER A 39 -12.02 9.96 -3.33
N GLY A 40 -12.24 10.77 -4.38
CA GLY A 40 -13.38 11.67 -4.46
C GLY A 40 -14.72 10.94 -4.52
N ASN A 41 -14.81 9.83 -5.28
CA ASN A 41 -16.02 9.01 -5.30
C ASN A 41 -16.27 8.34 -3.94
N LYS A 42 -15.23 7.82 -3.29
CA LYS A 42 -15.39 7.19 -1.97
C LYS A 42 -15.92 8.17 -0.93
N GLU A 43 -15.40 9.39 -0.91
CA GLU A 43 -15.93 10.47 -0.05
C GLU A 43 -17.40 10.80 -0.40
N ALA A 44 -17.72 10.92 -1.69
CA ALA A 44 -19.07 11.25 -2.15
C ALA A 44 -20.11 10.17 -1.85
N PHE A 45 -19.76 8.87 -1.96
CA PHE A 45 -20.69 7.76 -1.76
C PHE A 45 -20.76 7.26 -0.31
N GLU A 46 -19.67 7.32 0.44
CA GLU A 46 -19.62 6.77 1.81
C GLU A 46 -19.70 7.85 2.90
N GLY A 47 -19.62 9.14 2.55
CA GLY A 47 -19.73 10.27 3.48
C GLY A 47 -18.64 10.33 4.55
N LYS A 48 -17.57 9.52 4.40
CA LYS A 48 -16.44 9.45 5.32
C LYS A 48 -15.22 10.08 4.67
N LYS A 49 -14.52 10.93 5.44
CA LYS A 49 -13.13 11.26 5.11
C LYS A 49 -12.33 9.96 5.06
N VAL A 50 -11.67 9.71 3.94
CA VAL A 50 -10.87 8.51 3.70
C VAL A 50 -9.55 8.63 4.44
N GLU A 51 -9.58 8.68 5.77
CA GLU A 51 -8.38 8.59 6.60
C GLU A 51 -8.23 7.15 7.09
N ASN A 52 -8.08 6.21 6.15
CA ASN A 52 -7.61 4.89 6.51
C ASN A 52 -6.09 4.98 6.70
N THR A 53 -5.64 5.02 7.95
CA THR A 53 -4.21 5.01 8.28
C THR A 53 -3.69 3.58 8.19
N TYR A 54 -2.85 3.32 7.20
CA TYR A 54 -2.16 2.04 7.03
C TYR A 54 -0.69 2.19 7.40
N LEU A 55 -0.14 1.18 8.09
CA LEU A 55 1.29 1.04 8.29
C LEU A 55 1.83 0.08 7.22
N VAL A 56 2.70 0.60 6.34
CA VAL A 56 3.37 -0.19 5.30
C VAL A 56 4.82 -0.38 5.72
N ILE A 57 5.32 -1.61 5.63
CA ILE A 57 6.64 -2.00 6.10
C ILE A 57 7.35 -2.71 4.94
N ASN A 58 8.46 -2.14 4.48
CA ASN A 58 9.27 -2.74 3.42
C ASN A 58 9.94 -4.02 3.95
N THR A 59 9.70 -5.16 3.32
CA THR A 59 10.23 -6.47 3.74
C THR A 59 11.72 -6.68 3.47
N ASP A 60 12.33 -5.80 2.69
CA ASP A 60 13.77 -5.86 2.39
C ASP A 60 14.64 -5.19 3.48
N GLU A 61 14.01 -4.53 4.45
CA GLU A 61 14.70 -3.83 5.53
C GLU A 61 15.26 -4.82 6.58
N PRO A 62 16.46 -4.56 7.14
CA PRO A 62 17.11 -5.49 8.08
C PRO A 62 16.27 -5.86 9.31
N TYR A 63 15.36 -4.96 9.73
CA TYR A 63 14.53 -5.09 10.92
C TYR A 63 13.20 -5.84 10.68
N VAL A 64 12.92 -6.30 9.46
CA VAL A 64 11.63 -6.92 9.10
C VAL A 64 11.34 -8.19 9.87
N ASN A 65 12.38 -8.94 10.23
CA ASN A 65 12.22 -10.14 11.02
C ASN A 65 11.71 -9.81 12.44
N GLU A 66 12.16 -8.71 13.04
CA GLU A 66 11.69 -8.29 14.37
C GLU A 66 10.21 -7.88 14.34
N ILE A 67 9.81 -7.12 13.32
CA ILE A 67 8.42 -6.73 13.10
C ILE A 67 7.55 -7.95 12.87
N THR A 68 8.00 -8.89 12.04
CA THR A 68 7.30 -10.14 11.75
C THR A 68 7.01 -10.92 13.03
N GLU A 69 7.99 -11.05 13.93
CA GLU A 69 7.79 -11.75 15.21
C GLU A 69 6.82 -11.02 16.15
N ILE A 70 6.86 -9.68 16.19
CA ILE A 70 5.87 -8.88 16.93
C ILE A 70 4.46 -9.13 16.38
N MET A 71 4.30 -9.12 15.06
CA MET A 71 3.00 -9.30 14.40
C MET A 71 2.46 -10.72 14.65
N LYS A 72 3.30 -11.76 14.55
CA LYS A 72 2.94 -13.16 14.88
C LYS A 72 2.49 -13.29 16.33
N LYS A 73 3.24 -12.72 17.27
CA LYS A 73 2.92 -12.77 18.71
C LYS A 73 1.53 -12.20 19.03
N ASN A 74 1.08 -11.21 18.27
CA ASN A 74 -0.22 -10.56 18.46
C ASN A 74 -1.33 -11.14 17.56
N GLY A 75 -1.08 -12.21 16.80
CA GLY A 75 -2.09 -12.78 15.89
C GLY A 75 -2.43 -11.87 14.70
N HIS A 76 -1.50 -11.00 14.31
CA HIS A 76 -1.65 -10.06 13.19
C HIS A 76 -0.80 -10.45 11.97
N TRP A 77 -0.18 -11.63 12.00
CA TRP A 77 0.61 -12.19 10.90
C TRP A 77 0.03 -13.54 10.48
N GLY A 78 -0.45 -13.64 9.24
CA GLY A 78 -1.14 -14.81 8.68
C GLY A 78 -2.08 -14.43 7.55
#